data_AF-A0A958NVZ0-F1
#
_entry.id   AF-A0A958NVZ0-F1
#
_cell.length_a   1.000
_cell.length_b   1.000
_cell.length_c   1.000
_cell.angle_alpha   90.00
_cell.angle_beta   90.00
_cell.angle_gamma   90.00
#
_symmetry.space_group_name_H-M   'P 1'
#
loop_
_entity.id
_entity.type
_entity.pdbx_description
1 polymer ?
#
loop_
_entity_poly.entity_id
_entity_poly.type
_entity_poly.pdbx_seq_one_letter_code
_entity_poly.pdbx_strand_id
1 'polypeptide(L)'
;MRFKTLILVIGFFCFCVRLNAMQLEFLPQSRFFPLTFADPREIRMALLFDQQNRVNAYVGNYFSLISGTGAEEDSLAWVFGLEGAGYFAMRQSGATFPLEHTDGLIGVYAEVTQGPWRGQLRFTHVSAHLSDGISGTTPITYSREFLVGRLGFAPDKL
;
A
#
# COMPACT_ATOMS: atom_id res chain seq x y z
N MET A 1 36.36 17.33 -6.00
CA MET A 1 35.08 16.63 -5.72
C MET A 1 33.98 17.29 -6.51
N ARG A 2 33.47 16.66 -7.57
CA ARG A 2 32.42 17.22 -8.44
C ARG A 2 31.17 16.34 -8.31
N PHE A 3 30.08 16.94 -7.85
CA PHE A 3 28.72 16.40 -7.90
C PHE A 3 28.39 16.10 -9.37
N LYS A 4 28.53 14.83 -9.78
CA LYS A 4 27.92 14.33 -11.01
C LYS A 4 26.48 13.96 -10.65
N THR A 5 25.64 14.95 -10.82
CA THR A 5 24.21 14.91 -11.14
C THR A 5 23.65 13.51 -11.31
N LEU A 6 22.87 13.13 -10.31
CA LEU A 6 21.91 12.05 -10.29
C LEU A 6 20.85 12.29 -11.37
N ILE A 7 21.15 11.97 -12.62
CA ILE A 7 20.15 11.71 -13.66
C ILE A 7 19.93 10.20 -13.63
N LEU A 8 19.10 9.75 -12.69
CA LEU A 8 18.75 8.34 -12.57
C LEU A 8 17.21 8.25 -12.53
N VAL A 9 16.66 7.70 -13.62
CA VAL A 9 15.32 7.11 -13.74
C VAL A 9 14.11 8.07 -13.74
N ILE A 10 14.07 9.00 -14.70
CA ILE A 10 12.79 9.43 -15.31
C ILE A 10 12.83 8.98 -16.77
N GLY A 11 13.05 7.68 -16.95
CA GLY A 11 13.07 7.00 -18.24
C GLY A 11 12.12 5.80 -18.22
N PHE A 12 11.01 5.93 -17.50
CA PHE A 12 9.95 4.92 -17.48
C PHE A 12 8.74 5.56 -18.15
N PHE A 13 8.39 5.03 -19.32
CA PHE A 13 7.16 5.30 -20.07
C PHE A 13 7.14 6.64 -20.83
N CYS A 14 7.88 6.70 -21.94
CA CYS A 14 7.49 7.55 -23.08
C CYS A 14 6.29 6.87 -23.78
N PHE A 15 5.15 6.81 -23.09
CA PHE A 15 3.89 6.56 -23.76
C PHE A 15 3.49 7.88 -24.42
N CYS A 16 3.23 7.83 -25.72
CA CYS A 16 2.52 8.90 -26.42
C CYS A 16 1.08 8.95 -25.87
N VAL A 17 0.91 9.52 -24.68
CA VAL A 17 -0.40 9.78 -24.11
C VAL A 17 -1.02 10.89 -24.96
N ARG A 18 -2.03 10.54 -25.75
CA ARG A 18 -2.92 11.57 -26.31
C ARG A 18 -3.68 12.16 -25.13
N LEU A 19 -3.42 13.43 -24.84
CA LEU A 19 -4.19 14.22 -23.88
C LEU A 19 -5.58 14.50 -24.49
N ASN A 20 -6.44 13.48 -24.48
CA ASN A 20 -7.86 13.64 -24.74
C ASN A 20 -8.53 14.31 -23.52
N ALA A 21 -9.80 14.70 -23.66
CA ALA A 21 -10.60 15.18 -22.55
C ALA A 21 -10.54 14.16 -21.39
N MET A 22 -9.96 14.58 -20.27
CA MET A 22 -9.81 13.76 -19.07
C MET A 22 -10.98 14.05 -18.15
N GLN A 23 -11.70 13.00 -17.77
CA GLN A 23 -12.72 13.08 -16.74
C GLN A 23 -12.05 12.92 -15.38
N LEU A 24 -12.26 13.89 -14.50
CA LEU A 24 -11.77 13.85 -13.13
C LEU A 24 -12.89 13.40 -12.19
N GLU A 25 -12.57 12.48 -11.27
CA GLU A 25 -13.48 12.03 -10.23
C GLU A 25 -12.82 12.19 -8.85
N PHE A 26 -13.58 12.70 -7.87
CA PHE A 26 -13.15 12.81 -6.49
C PHE A 26 -13.74 11.66 -5.67
N LEU A 27 -12.91 11.08 -4.79
CA LEU A 27 -13.25 9.91 -3.99
C LEU A 27 -13.77 8.71 -4.82
N PRO A 28 -13.04 8.31 -5.89
CA PRO A 28 -13.48 7.20 -6.72
C PRO A 28 -13.52 5.91 -5.89
N GLN A 29 -14.52 5.06 -6.14
CA GLN A 29 -14.72 3.85 -5.32
C GLN A 29 -13.77 2.70 -5.66
N SER A 30 -13.10 2.74 -6.82
CA SER A 30 -12.28 1.64 -7.32
C SER A 30 -10.78 1.94 -7.33
N ARG A 31 -10.00 0.86 -7.36
CA ARG A 31 -8.56 0.85 -7.64
C ARG A 31 -8.32 0.16 -8.97
N PHE A 32 -7.23 0.51 -9.65
CA PHE A 32 -6.86 -0.13 -10.92
C PHE A 32 -5.96 -1.34 -10.69
N PHE A 33 -5.08 -1.25 -9.69
CA PHE A 33 -4.20 -2.35 -9.36
C PHE A 33 -4.90 -3.34 -8.43
N PRO A 34 -5.10 -4.61 -8.84
CA PRO A 34 -5.80 -5.59 -8.03
C PRO A 34 -5.00 -5.93 -6.77
N LEU A 35 -5.71 -6.26 -5.69
CA LEU A 35 -5.07 -6.77 -4.48
C LEU A 35 -4.37 -8.09 -4.77
N THR A 36 -3.07 -8.15 -4.50
CA THR A 36 -2.26 -9.35 -4.68
C THR A 36 -2.18 -10.14 -3.37
N PHE A 37 -3.03 -11.17 -3.20
CA PHE A 37 -3.08 -12.01 -1.99
C PHE A 37 -1.76 -12.71 -1.64
N ALA A 38 -0.86 -12.89 -2.60
CA ALA A 38 0.45 -13.49 -2.38
C ALA A 38 1.50 -12.48 -1.89
N ASP A 39 1.28 -11.17 -2.07
CA ASP A 39 2.26 -10.16 -1.67
C ASP A 39 2.09 -9.83 -0.18
N PRO A 40 3.09 -10.10 0.67
CA PRO A 40 3.00 -9.81 2.10
C PRO A 40 2.94 -8.30 2.42
N ARG A 41 3.24 -7.43 1.44
CA ARG A 41 3.19 -5.97 1.58
C ARG A 41 1.81 -5.39 1.23
N GLU A 42 0.88 -6.21 0.77
CA GLU A 42 -0.51 -5.78 0.60
C GLU A 42 -1.20 -5.64 1.95
N ILE A 43 -2.00 -4.59 2.08
CA ILE A 43 -2.84 -4.39 3.26
C ILE A 43 -3.89 -5.50 3.30
N ARG A 44 -4.03 -6.13 4.45
CA ARG A 44 -4.97 -7.23 4.69
C ARG A 44 -5.78 -6.93 5.93
N MET A 45 -7.02 -7.40 5.90
CA MET A 45 -7.83 -7.54 7.11
C MET A 45 -7.82 -8.99 7.53
N ALA A 46 -7.35 -9.27 8.74
CA ALA A 46 -7.33 -10.63 9.25
C ALA A 46 -7.31 -10.65 10.78
N LEU A 47 -7.87 -11.72 11.33
CA LEU A 47 -7.83 -12.03 12.76
C LEU A 47 -7.23 -13.43 12.91
N LEU A 48 -6.11 -13.52 13.62
CA LEU A 48 -5.38 -14.77 13.83
C LEU A 48 -5.38 -15.10 15.33
N PHE A 49 -5.63 -16.37 15.64
CA PHE A 49 -5.52 -16.91 16.99
C PHE A 49 -4.31 -17.84 17.05
N ASP A 50 -3.42 -17.62 18.01
CA ASP A 50 -2.31 -18.53 18.26
C ASP A 50 -2.62 -19.55 19.38
N GLN A 51 -1.74 -20.54 19.56
CA GLN A 51 -1.91 -21.57 20.60
C GLN A 51 -1.53 -21.07 22.00
N GLN A 52 -1.03 -19.83 22.13
CA GLN A 52 -0.61 -19.20 23.38
C GLN A 52 -1.62 -18.17 23.90
N ASN A 53 -2.90 -18.30 23.49
CA ASN A 53 -3.99 -17.38 23.84
C ASN A 53 -3.74 -15.94 23.39
N ARG A 54 -3.07 -15.73 22.24
CA ARG A 54 -2.95 -14.42 21.62
C ARG A 54 -3.86 -14.30 20.42
N VAL A 55 -4.29 -13.07 20.21
CA VAL A 55 -5.09 -12.63 19.08
C VAL A 55 -4.28 -11.57 18.35
N ASN A 56 -3.96 -11.83 17.09
CA ASN A 56 -3.34 -10.85 16.20
C ASN A 56 -4.41 -10.31 15.25
N ALA A 57 -4.61 -9.00 15.25
CA ALA A 57 -5.53 -8.32 14.36
C ALA A 57 -4.76 -7.44 13.37
N TYR A 58 -5.03 -7.62 12.09
CA TYR A 58 -4.57 -6.75 11.02
C TYR A 58 -5.78 -6.00 10.48
N VAL A 59 -5.73 -4.68 10.51
CA VAL A 59 -6.81 -3.83 10.04
C VAL A 59 -6.20 -2.75 9.17
N GLY A 60 -6.67 -2.60 7.94
CA GLY A 60 -6.22 -1.52 7.08
C GLY A 60 -7.05 -1.42 5.83
N ASN A 61 -6.88 -0.31 5.13
CA ASN A 61 -7.58 -0.07 3.87
C ASN A 61 -6.81 0.90 2.97
N TYR A 62 -7.28 0.99 1.74
CA TYR A 62 -6.91 2.01 0.77
C TYR A 62 -8.05 3.01 0.63
N PHE A 63 -7.72 4.28 0.47
CA PHE A 63 -8.67 5.35 0.30
C PHE A 63 -8.28 6.18 -0.93
N SER A 64 -8.95 5.96 -2.05
CA SER A 64 -8.73 6.74 -3.27
C SER A 64 -9.25 8.15 -3.08
N LEU A 65 -8.42 9.15 -3.39
CA LEU A 65 -8.77 10.56 -3.25
C LEU A 65 -9.25 11.16 -4.55
N ILE A 66 -8.58 10.82 -5.65
CA ILE A 66 -8.80 11.44 -6.96
C ILE A 66 -8.38 10.49 -8.06
N SER A 67 -9.15 10.44 -9.15
CA SER A 67 -8.79 9.73 -10.37
C SER A 67 -8.99 10.60 -11.60
N GLY A 68 -8.28 10.24 -12.66
CA GLY A 68 -8.50 10.73 -14.00
C GLY A 68 -8.64 9.57 -14.96
N THR A 69 -9.69 9.57 -15.79
CA THR A 69 -9.90 8.60 -16.86
C THR A 69 -9.96 9.34 -18.19
N GLY A 70 -9.25 8.83 -19.20
CA GLY A 70 -9.45 9.34 -20.56
C GLY A 70 -10.81 8.88 -21.13
N ALA A 71 -11.23 9.53 -22.21
CA ALA A 71 -12.54 9.29 -22.82
C ALA A 71 -12.61 8.02 -23.70
N GLU A 72 -11.48 7.39 -24.02
CA GLU A 72 -11.41 6.23 -24.93
C GLU A 72 -11.12 4.93 -24.17
N GLU A 73 -11.52 3.78 -24.75
CA GLU A 73 -11.42 2.45 -24.13
C GLU A 73 -9.97 2.04 -23.77
N ASP A 74 -8.97 2.48 -24.55
CA ASP A 74 -7.53 2.23 -24.31
C ASP A 74 -6.78 3.44 -23.72
N SER A 75 -7.51 4.43 -23.23
CA SER A 75 -6.90 5.65 -22.72
C SER A 75 -6.22 5.44 -21.36
N LEU A 76 -5.24 6.30 -21.07
CA LEU A 76 -4.60 6.32 -19.75
C LEU A 76 -5.64 6.67 -18.68
N ALA A 77 -5.74 5.82 -17.66
CA ALA A 77 -6.43 6.12 -16.42
C ALA A 77 -5.46 6.07 -15.25
N TRP A 78 -5.68 6.92 -14.25
CA TRP A 78 -4.83 7.00 -13.06
C TRP A 78 -5.64 7.32 -11.81
N VAL A 79 -5.17 6.85 -10.65
CA VAL A 79 -5.77 7.14 -9.35
C VAL A 79 -4.67 7.44 -8.34
N PHE A 80 -4.93 8.40 -7.45
CA PHE A 80 -4.08 8.75 -6.33
C PHE A 80 -4.88 8.61 -5.03
N GLY A 81 -4.24 8.07 -3.99
CA GLY A 81 -4.92 7.82 -2.73
C GLY A 81 -3.98 7.67 -1.54
N LEU A 82 -4.60 7.41 -0.39
CA LEU A 82 -3.96 7.13 0.88
C LEU A 82 -4.08 5.65 1.21
N GLU A 83 -3.13 5.15 1.98
CA GLU A 83 -3.21 3.81 2.54
C GLU A 83 -2.85 3.83 4.03
N GLY A 84 -3.47 2.94 4.79
CA GLY A 84 -3.21 2.84 6.21
C GLY A 84 -3.52 1.46 6.75
N ALA A 85 -2.66 0.97 7.65
CA ALA A 85 -2.87 -0.28 8.34
C ALA A 85 -2.37 -0.22 9.79
N GLY A 86 -3.05 -0.93 10.68
CA GLY A 86 -2.66 -1.20 12.05
C GLY A 86 -2.48 -2.69 12.28
N TYR A 87 -1.45 -3.04 13.05
CA TYR A 87 -1.12 -4.40 13.44
C TYR A 87 -1.19 -4.46 14.96
N PHE A 88 -2.13 -5.23 15.48
CA PHE A 88 -2.41 -5.31 16.91
C PHE A 88 -2.17 -6.73 17.40
N ALA A 89 -1.40 -6.87 18.47
CA ALA A 89 -1.26 -8.13 19.19
C ALA A 89 -1.88 -7.98 20.58
N MET A 90 -2.79 -8.88 20.93
CA MET A 90 -3.45 -8.91 22.24
C MET A 90 -3.22 -10.30 22.86
N ARG A 91 -3.01 -10.36 24.17
CA ARG A 91 -2.89 -11.64 24.90
C ARG A 91 -4.01 -11.76 25.89
N GLN A 92 -4.63 -12.93 25.94
CA GLN A 92 -5.68 -13.20 26.91
C GLN A 92 -5.13 -13.10 28.34
N SER A 93 -5.80 -12.31 29.17
CA SER A 93 -5.56 -12.20 30.60
C SER A 93 -6.89 -12.33 31.33
N GLY A 94 -7.17 -13.53 31.83
CA GLY A 94 -8.48 -13.88 32.37
C GLY A 94 -9.58 -13.81 31.30
N ALA A 95 -10.54 -12.90 31.48
CA ALA A 95 -11.67 -12.69 30.57
C ALA A 95 -11.46 -11.51 29.59
N THR A 96 -10.28 -10.89 29.57
CA THR A 96 -9.97 -9.74 28.71
C THR A 96 -8.80 -10.04 27.76
N PHE A 97 -8.68 -9.21 26.72
CA PHE A 97 -7.58 -9.26 25.75
C PHE A 97 -6.87 -7.90 25.75
N PRO A 98 -6.07 -7.58 26.78
CA PRO A 98 -5.26 -6.38 26.77
C PRO A 98 -4.36 -6.33 25.54
N LEU A 99 -4.23 -5.13 24.97
CA LEU A 99 -3.31 -4.83 23.89
C LEU A 99 -1.88 -4.96 24.40
N GLU A 100 -1.09 -5.85 23.79
CA GLU A 100 0.33 -5.95 24.05
C GLU A 100 1.09 -4.98 23.15
N HIS A 101 0.80 -5.02 21.83
CA HIS A 101 1.59 -4.33 20.80
C HIS A 101 0.72 -3.65 19.77
N THR A 102 1.21 -2.51 19.28
CA THR A 102 0.61 -1.76 18.18
C THR A 102 1.70 -1.26 17.24
N ASP A 103 1.61 -1.70 16.00
CA ASP A 103 2.42 -1.17 14.89
C ASP A 103 1.50 -0.56 13.84
N GLY A 104 2.05 0.33 13.02
CA GLY A 104 1.29 1.11 12.06
C GLY A 104 2.01 1.30 10.73
N LEU A 105 1.21 1.44 9.68
CA LEU A 105 1.61 1.85 8.35
C LEU A 105 0.71 3.00 7.91
N ILE A 106 1.30 4.03 7.32
CA ILE A 106 0.61 5.07 6.58
C ILE A 106 1.35 5.34 5.27
N GLY A 107 0.62 5.61 4.19
CA GLY A 107 1.26 5.89 2.92
C GLY A 107 0.36 6.60 1.94
N VAL A 108 0.97 6.91 0.80
CA VAL A 108 0.29 7.40 -0.40
C VAL A 108 0.57 6.45 -1.55
N TYR A 109 -0.39 6.31 -2.45
CA TYR A 109 -0.22 5.51 -3.64
C TYR A 109 -0.70 6.25 -4.89
N ALA A 110 -0.08 5.89 -6.01
CA ALA A 110 -0.54 6.23 -7.34
C ALA A 110 -0.65 4.95 -8.16
N GLU A 111 -1.71 4.80 -8.91
CA GLU A 111 -1.90 3.71 -9.86
C GLU A 111 -2.20 4.28 -11.23
N VAL A 112 -1.77 3.55 -12.25
CA VAL A 112 -2.03 3.87 -13.64
C VAL A 112 -2.45 2.61 -14.38
N THR A 113 -3.32 2.77 -15.37
CA THR A 113 -3.66 1.70 -16.31
C THR A 113 -3.76 2.26 -17.72
N GLN A 114 -3.28 1.47 -18.68
CA GLN A 114 -3.39 1.79 -20.11
C GLN A 114 -3.46 0.48 -20.89
N GLY A 115 -4.64 0.21 -21.47
CA GLY A 115 -4.98 -1.10 -22.01
C GLY A 115 -4.68 -2.21 -20.98
N PRO A 116 -3.97 -3.28 -21.35
CA PRO A 116 -3.71 -4.41 -20.46
C PRO A 116 -2.64 -4.13 -19.38
N TRP A 117 -1.95 -3.00 -19.43
CA TRP A 117 -0.89 -2.69 -18.47
C TRP A 117 -1.44 -1.95 -17.27
N ARG A 118 -0.96 -2.35 -16.08
CA ARG A 118 -1.30 -1.74 -14.80
C ARG A 118 -0.03 -1.45 -14.02
N GLY A 119 0.13 -0.23 -13.55
CA GLY A 119 1.26 0.22 -12.76
C GLY A 119 0.79 0.71 -11.39
N GLN A 120 1.64 0.54 -10.38
CA GLN A 120 1.42 1.10 -9.05
C GLN A 120 2.73 1.59 -8.46
N LEU A 121 2.68 2.75 -7.83
CA LEU A 121 3.74 3.30 -7.01
C LEU A 121 3.18 3.57 -5.61
N ARG A 122 3.91 3.14 -4.59
CA ARG A 122 3.55 3.34 -3.18
C ARG A 122 4.70 3.96 -2.43
N PHE A 123 4.42 4.98 -1.64
CA PHE A 123 5.35 5.54 -0.66
C PHE A 123 4.74 5.37 0.73
N THR A 124 5.35 4.54 1.56
CA THR A 124 4.81 4.13 2.86
C THR A 124 5.81 4.39 3.96
N HIS A 125 5.33 4.89 5.09
CA HIS A 125 6.04 4.96 6.36
C HIS A 125 5.48 3.87 7.29
N VAL A 126 6.38 3.11 7.90
CA VAL A 126 6.06 2.06 8.87
C VAL A 126 6.69 2.44 10.19
N SER A 127 5.88 2.43 11.25
CA SER A 127 6.31 2.58 12.64
C SER A 127 5.99 1.30 13.39
N ALA A 128 7.00 0.71 14.01
CA ALA A 128 6.88 -0.55 14.73
C ALA A 128 7.71 -0.57 16.01
N HIS A 129 7.39 -1.48 16.92
CA HIS A 129 8.15 -1.73 18.14
C HIS A 129 8.85 -3.09 18.03
N LEU A 130 10.18 -3.08 17.93
CA LEU A 130 11.00 -4.28 18.00
C LEU A 130 11.14 -4.69 19.47
N SER A 131 10.98 -5.99 19.76
CA SER A 131 11.03 -6.64 21.10
C SER A 131 9.79 -6.48 21.99
N ASP A 132 8.75 -5.89 21.43
CA ASP A 132 7.45 -5.82 22.04
C ASP A 132 6.97 -7.27 22.33
N GLY A 133 6.88 -7.62 23.62
CA GLY A 133 6.38 -8.93 24.10
C GLY A 133 7.44 -9.89 24.62
N ILE A 134 8.73 -9.51 24.57
CA ILE A 134 9.83 -10.25 25.19
C ILE A 134 10.08 -9.66 26.59
N SER A 135 9.87 -10.47 27.63
CA SER A 135 10.13 -10.03 29.00
C SER A 135 11.63 -9.78 29.22
N GLY A 136 11.98 -8.61 29.76
CA GLY A 136 13.35 -8.27 30.15
C GLY A 136 14.17 -7.52 29.09
N THR A 137 13.58 -7.15 27.95
CA THR A 137 14.22 -6.28 26.96
C THR A 137 13.53 -4.92 26.90
N THR A 138 14.31 -3.85 26.74
CA THR A 138 13.78 -2.51 26.51
C THR A 138 13.19 -2.44 25.10
N PRO A 139 11.93 -2.00 24.92
CA PRO A 139 11.34 -1.81 23.60
C PRO A 139 12.21 -0.90 22.72
N ILE A 140 12.41 -1.31 21.46
CA ILE A 140 13.15 -0.52 20.48
C ILE A 140 12.15 -0.02 19.45
N THR A 141 11.90 1.28 19.43
CA THR A 141 11.10 1.90 18.38
C THR A 141 11.86 1.84 17.05
N TYR A 142 11.16 1.41 16.00
CA TYR A 142 11.68 1.29 14.65
C TYR A 142 10.78 2.04 13.68
N SER A 143 11.40 2.81 12.79
CA SER A 143 10.71 3.57 11.75
C SER A 143 11.43 3.38 10.42
N ARG A 144 10.69 3.14 9.34
CA ARG A 144 11.25 3.07 7.99
C ARG A 144 10.26 3.52 6.92
N GLU A 145 10.79 4.22 5.93
CA GLU A 145 10.12 4.59 4.70
C GLU A 145 10.45 3.61 3.57
N PHE A 146 9.47 3.33 2.72
CA PHE A 146 9.62 2.47 1.54
C PHE A 146 9.03 3.15 0.31
N LEU A 147 9.72 2.99 -0.82
CA LEU A 147 9.19 3.28 -2.14
C LEU A 147 9.07 1.96 -2.91
N VAL A 148 7.86 1.60 -3.32
CA VAL A 148 7.58 0.33 -4.01
C VAL A 148 6.92 0.62 -5.34
N GLY A 149 7.53 0.15 -6.43
CA GLY A 149 6.95 0.12 -7.77
C GLY A 149 6.48 -1.28 -8.13
N ARG A 150 5.31 -1.38 -8.75
CA ARG A 150 4.77 -2.62 -9.32
C ARG A 150 4.28 -2.36 -10.74
N LEU A 151 4.48 -3.34 -11.60
CA LEU A 151 3.99 -3.37 -12.96
C LEU A 151 3.38 -4.75 -13.22
N GLY A 152 2.19 -4.78 -13.80
CA GLY A 152 1.46 -5.98 -14.14
C GLY A 152 0.86 -5.89 -15.53
N PHE A 153 0.72 -7.05 -16.16
CA PHE A 153 -0.03 -7.23 -17.40
C PHE A 153 -1.28 -8.05 -17.09
N ALA A 154 -2.46 -7.50 -17.37
CA ALA A 154 -3.77 -8.08 -17.11
C ALA A 154 -4.67 -7.77 -18.31
N PRO A 155 -4.73 -8.65 -19.33
CA PRO A 155 -5.58 -8.45 -20.50
C PRO A 155 -7.04 -8.56 -20.08
N ASP A 156 -7.89 -7.63 -20.53
CA ASP A 156 -9.26 -7.53 -20.03
C ASP A 156 -10.17 -8.67 -20.47
N LYS A 157 -9.77 -9.52 -21.44
CA LYS A 157 -10.42 -10.78 -21.85
C LYS A 157 -9.41 -11.75 -22.49
N LEU A 158 -9.55 -13.06 -22.24
CA LEU A 158 -9.15 -14.15 -23.14
C LEU A 158 -10.37 -14.57 -23.95
#